data_AF-A0A4V2UKQ4-F1
#
_entry.id   AF-A0A4V2UKQ4-F1
#
_cell.length_a   1.000
_cell.length_b   1.000
_cell.length_c   1.000
_cell.angle_alpha   90.00
_cell.angle_beta   90.00
_cell.angle_gamma   90.00
#
_symmetry.space_group_name_H-M   'P 1'
#
loop_
_entity.id
_entity.type
_entity.pdbx_description
1 polymer ?
#
loop_
_entity_poly.entity_id
_entity_poly.type
_entity_poly.pdbx_seq_one_letter_code
_entity_poly.pdbx_strand_id
1 'polypeptide(L)'
;MRHDPAGASIVIMLRSLKLYGMANAVEDLVAQGAPAFEAATPMLSQLLKAEIAEREVRSIAYHTKVARFPAYKDLTGFDFASSEINEATVRQLHRCEFIEAAENVVLIHCPAGYCAAMTR
;
A
#
# COMPACT_ATOMS: atom_id res chain seq x y z
N MET A 1 -17.67 -13.35 27.13
CA MET A 1 -16.59 -13.46 26.13
C MET A 1 -15.78 -12.18 26.19
N ARG A 2 -14.55 -12.23 26.71
CA ARG A 2 -13.62 -11.09 26.66
C ARG A 2 -13.09 -11.02 25.23
N HIS A 3 -13.48 -10.00 24.49
CA HIS A 3 -12.88 -9.71 23.20
C HIS A 3 -11.63 -8.89 23.50
N ASP A 4 -10.44 -9.47 23.38
CA ASP A 4 -9.21 -8.70 23.48
C ASP A 4 -8.91 -8.07 22.11
N PRO A 5 -9.10 -6.75 21.94
CA PRO A 5 -8.90 -6.09 20.65
C PRO A 5 -7.43 -6.14 20.22
N ALA A 6 -6.49 -6.31 21.15
CA ALA A 6 -5.07 -6.31 20.85
C ALA A 6 -4.64 -7.61 20.16
N GLY A 7 -5.13 -8.77 20.64
CA GLY A 7 -4.89 -10.07 20.00
C GLY A 7 -5.42 -10.14 18.57
N ALA A 8 -6.63 -9.62 18.32
CA ALA A 8 -7.21 -9.57 16.97
C ALA A 8 -6.38 -8.71 16.00
N SER A 9 -5.81 -7.60 16.47
CA SER A 9 -4.95 -6.74 15.64
C SER A 9 -3.66 -7.45 15.20
N ILE A 10 -3.07 -8.27 16.08
CA ILE A 10 -1.86 -9.05 15.78
C ILE A 10 -2.12 -10.08 14.69
N VAL A 11 -3.27 -10.77 14.74
CA VAL A 11 -3.68 -11.73 13.72
C VAL A 11 -3.79 -11.07 12.34
N ILE A 12 -4.41 -9.89 12.28
CA ILE A 12 -4.54 -9.13 11.02
C ILE A 12 -3.16 -8.76 10.46
N MET A 13 -2.25 -8.25 11.31
CA MET A 13 -0.88 -7.91 10.91
C MET A 13 -0.07 -9.13 10.45
N LEU A 14 -0.24 -10.29 11.08
CA LEU A 14 0.45 -11.53 10.65
C LEU A 14 -0.07 -12.01 9.29
N ARG A 15 -1.38 -11.90 9.04
CA ARG A 15 -1.99 -12.25 7.74
C ARG A 15 -1.52 -11.32 6.62
N SER A 16 -1.38 -10.00 6.87
CA SER A 16 -0.83 -9.07 5.87
C SER A 16 0.62 -9.38 5.50
N LEU A 17 1.41 -9.89 6.46
CA LEU A 17 2.77 -10.39 6.24
C LEU A 17 2.84 -11.79 5.61
N LYS A 18 1.70 -12.42 5.30
CA LYS A 18 1.56 -13.80 4.80
C LYS A 18 2.06 -14.88 5.77
N LEU A 19 2.11 -14.58 7.07
CA LEU A 19 2.53 -15.50 8.13
C LEU A 19 1.34 -16.32 8.66
N TYR A 20 0.66 -17.05 7.77
CA TYR A 20 -0.62 -17.72 8.08
C TYR A 20 -0.52 -18.77 9.21
N GLY A 21 0.60 -19.51 9.29
CA GLY A 21 0.82 -20.48 10.36
C GLY A 21 0.91 -19.82 11.74
N MET A 22 1.60 -18.66 11.82
CA MET A 22 1.67 -17.88 13.06
C MET A 22 0.33 -17.22 13.40
N ALA A 23 -0.41 -16.73 12.40
CA ALA A 23 -1.73 -16.14 12.62
C ALA A 23 -2.70 -17.14 13.25
N ASN A 24 -2.73 -18.38 12.75
CA ASN A 24 -3.59 -19.43 13.31
C ASN A 24 -3.17 -19.82 14.73
N ALA A 25 -1.85 -19.98 14.98
CA ALA A 25 -1.35 -20.28 16.32
C ALA A 25 -1.68 -19.17 17.34
N VAL A 26 -1.65 -17.90 16.90
CA VAL A 26 -2.03 -16.76 17.75
C VAL A 26 -3.54 -16.74 18.02
N GLU A 27 -4.40 -17.07 17.06
CA GLU A 27 -5.84 -17.21 17.29
C GLU A 27 -6.15 -18.25 18.39
N ASP A 28 -5.45 -19.40 18.36
CA ASP A 28 -5.59 -20.42 19.40
C ASP A 28 -5.11 -19.94 20.77
N LEU A 29 -3.99 -19.22 20.84
CA LEU A 29 -3.43 -18.66 22.09
C LEU A 29 -4.33 -17.55 22.68
N VAL A 30 -4.93 -16.72 21.84
CA VAL A 30 -5.91 -15.70 22.23
C VAL A 30 -7.18 -16.37 22.75
N ALA A 31 -7.66 -17.43 22.09
CA ALA A 31 -8.84 -18.18 22.55
C ALA A 31 -8.60 -18.87 23.91
N GLN A 32 -7.37 -19.30 24.18
CA GLN A 32 -6.96 -19.88 25.46
C GLN A 32 -6.79 -18.84 26.58
N GLY A 33 -6.71 -17.54 26.25
CA GLY A 33 -6.55 -16.45 27.23
C GLY A 33 -5.23 -16.56 28.00
N ALA A 34 -4.15 -16.97 27.35
CA ALA A 34 -2.87 -17.24 28.00
C ALA A 34 -2.24 -15.92 28.54
N PRO A 35 -2.01 -15.77 29.86
CA PRO A 35 -1.51 -14.52 30.45
C PRO A 35 -0.10 -14.14 29.99
N ALA A 36 0.72 -15.13 29.61
CA ALA A 36 2.04 -14.90 29.03
C ALA A 36 1.96 -14.27 27.63
N PHE A 37 0.93 -14.63 26.85
CA PHE A 37 0.70 -14.04 25.54
C PHE A 37 0.25 -12.58 25.67
N GLU A 38 -0.69 -12.31 26.58
CA GLU A 38 -1.17 -10.94 26.86
C GLU A 38 -0.04 -9.99 27.28
N ALA A 39 0.91 -10.48 28.09
CA ALA A 39 2.10 -9.69 28.46
C ALA A 39 3.04 -9.40 27.27
N ALA A 40 3.09 -10.29 26.27
CA ALA A 40 3.95 -10.16 25.09
C ALA A 40 3.30 -9.37 23.94
N THR A 41 1.97 -9.26 23.92
CA THR A 41 1.15 -8.51 22.95
C THR A 41 1.74 -7.14 22.55
N PRO A 42 2.10 -6.23 23.48
CA PRO A 42 2.62 -4.91 23.09
C PRO A 42 3.97 -4.98 22.36
N MET A 43 4.86 -5.87 22.79
CA MET A 43 6.16 -6.07 22.15
C MET A 43 5.99 -6.65 20.74
N LEU A 44 5.13 -7.66 20.58
CA LEU A 44 4.82 -8.25 19.28
C LEU A 44 4.20 -7.22 18.33
N SER A 45 3.28 -6.38 18.80
CA SER A 45 2.68 -5.33 18.00
C SER A 45 3.72 -4.34 17.46
N GLN A 46 4.68 -3.93 18.29
CA GLN A 46 5.74 -3.00 17.87
C GLN A 46 6.65 -3.61 16.80
N LEU A 47 7.05 -4.88 16.97
CA LEU A 47 7.88 -5.58 16.00
C LEU A 47 7.16 -5.76 14.65
N LEU A 48 5.87 -6.13 14.68
CA LEU A 48 5.08 -6.31 13.46
C LEU A 48 4.89 -4.98 12.71
N LYS A 49 4.65 -3.88 13.42
CA LYS A 49 4.58 -2.54 12.80
C LYS A 49 5.88 -2.15 12.11
N ALA A 50 7.02 -2.41 12.75
CA ALA A 50 8.33 -2.12 12.17
C ALA A 50 8.59 -2.95 10.90
N GLU A 51 8.25 -4.23 10.90
CA GLU A 51 8.41 -5.10 9.72
C GLU A 51 7.51 -4.67 8.55
N ILE A 52 6.26 -4.28 8.82
CA ILE A 52 5.35 -3.77 7.79
C ILE A 52 5.93 -2.50 7.14
N ALA A 53 6.40 -1.55 7.95
CA ALA A 53 7.00 -0.30 7.45
C ALA A 53 8.23 -0.55 6.56
N GLU A 54 9.14 -1.44 6.97
CA GLU A 54 10.32 -1.82 6.17
C GLU A 54 9.94 -2.49 4.85
N ARG A 55 8.90 -3.34 4.86
CA ARG A 55 8.38 -3.96 3.62
C ARG A 55 7.81 -2.94 2.65
N GLU A 56 7.08 -1.94 3.15
CA GLU A 56 6.53 -0.87 2.32
C GLU A 56 7.66 -0.05 1.67
N VAL A 57 8.65 0.36 2.45
CA VAL A 57 9.84 1.08 1.94
C VAL A 57 10.56 0.25 0.86
N ARG A 58 10.78 -1.04 1.12
CA ARG A 58 11.44 -1.94 0.17
C ARG A 58 10.62 -2.16 -1.10
N SER A 59 9.30 -2.25 -0.98
CA SER A 59 8.39 -2.39 -2.12
C SER A 59 8.42 -1.15 -3.02
N ILE A 60 8.35 0.05 -2.43
CA ILE A 60 8.48 1.31 -3.17
C ILE A 60 9.82 1.38 -3.89
N ALA A 61 10.92 1.11 -3.17
CA ALA A 61 12.26 1.13 -3.76
C ALA A 61 12.39 0.13 -4.93
N TYR A 62 11.79 -1.06 -4.79
CA TYR A 62 11.76 -2.06 -5.86
C TYR A 62 10.97 -1.57 -7.09
N HIS A 63 9.75 -1.05 -6.90
CA HIS A 63 8.94 -0.54 -8.00
C HIS A 63 9.62 0.61 -8.73
N THR A 64 10.21 1.56 -8.00
CA THR A 64 11.00 2.67 -8.58
C THR A 64 12.18 2.15 -9.39
N LYS A 65 12.89 1.13 -8.89
CA LYS A 65 14.04 0.53 -9.59
C LYS A 65 13.61 -0.21 -10.86
N VAL A 66 12.52 -0.98 -10.80
CA VAL A 66 12.00 -1.74 -11.95
C VAL A 66 11.47 -0.83 -13.03
N ALA A 67 10.87 0.30 -12.67
CA ALA A 67 10.34 1.26 -13.63
C ALA A 67 11.43 1.89 -14.52
N ARG A 68 12.72 1.79 -14.12
CA ARG A 68 13.89 2.28 -14.89
C ARG A 68 13.67 3.69 -15.45
N PHE A 69 13.01 4.55 -14.69
CA PHE A 69 12.80 5.92 -15.13
C PHE A 69 14.16 6.59 -15.29
N PRO A 70 14.49 7.12 -16.48
CA PRO A 70 15.82 7.66 -16.77
C PRO A 70 16.17 8.90 -15.94
N ALA A 71 15.18 9.54 -15.31
CA ALA A 71 15.36 10.58 -14.30
C ALA A 71 14.20 10.53 -13.29
N TYR A 72 14.49 10.84 -12.02
CA TYR A 72 13.44 11.14 -11.05
C TYR A 72 12.79 12.47 -11.46
N LYS A 73 11.57 12.39 -11.97
CA LYS A 73 10.75 13.55 -12.31
C LYS A 73 9.46 13.44 -11.52
N ASP A 74 9.30 14.37 -10.58
CA ASP A 74 8.02 14.59 -9.92
C ASP A 74 7.14 15.50 -10.79
N LEU A 75 5.83 15.51 -10.52
CA LEU A 75 4.91 16.41 -11.21
C LEU A 75 5.12 17.88 -10.80
N THR A 76 5.86 18.15 -9.72
CA THR A 76 6.19 19.51 -9.28
C THR A 76 7.23 20.19 -10.16
N GLY A 77 8.14 19.42 -10.76
CA GLY A 77 9.13 19.90 -11.72
C GLY A 77 8.74 19.71 -13.19
N PHE A 78 7.52 19.24 -13.48
CA PHE A 78 7.05 19.06 -14.86
C PHE A 78 6.45 20.36 -15.40
N ASP A 79 7.01 20.86 -16.50
CA ASP A 79 6.47 22.02 -17.22
C ASP A 79 5.31 21.58 -18.14
N PHE A 80 4.08 21.77 -17.68
CA PHE A 80 2.88 21.47 -18.46
C PHE A 80 2.65 22.45 -19.60
N ALA A 81 3.27 23.64 -19.59
CA ALA A 81 3.09 24.62 -20.66
C ALA A 81 3.83 24.23 -21.95
N SER A 82 4.85 23.38 -21.86
CA SER A 82 5.59 22.84 -23.02
C SER A 82 5.06 21.50 -23.51
N SER A 83 3.92 21.02 -23.00
CA SER A 83 3.31 19.74 -23.37
C SER A 83 1.85 19.89 -23.78
N GLU A 84 1.38 19.08 -24.74
CA GLU A 84 -0.03 19.02 -25.15
C GLU A 84 -0.93 18.26 -24.15
N ILE A 85 -0.39 17.90 -22.98
CA ILE A 85 -1.07 17.08 -21.97
C ILE A 85 -1.98 17.95 -21.10
N ASN A 86 -3.22 17.49 -20.88
CA ASN A 86 -4.16 18.16 -19.98
C ASN A 86 -3.73 18.02 -18.50
N GLU A 87 -3.21 19.11 -17.93
CA GLU A 87 -2.75 19.18 -16.55
C GLU A 87 -3.85 18.82 -15.53
N ALA A 88 -5.10 19.24 -15.76
CA ALA A 88 -6.20 18.97 -14.83
C ALA A 88 -6.46 17.46 -14.70
N THR A 89 -6.45 16.75 -15.83
CA THR A 89 -6.59 15.28 -15.87
C THR A 89 -5.39 14.60 -15.21
N VAL A 90 -4.16 15.05 -15.47
CA VAL A 90 -2.96 14.47 -14.84
C VAL A 90 -2.97 14.67 -13.33
N ARG A 91 -3.36 15.85 -12.84
CA ARG A 91 -3.48 16.12 -11.40
C ARG A 91 -4.60 15.31 -10.76
N GLN A 92 -5.70 15.08 -11.45
CA GLN A 92 -6.79 14.20 -11.01
C GLN A 92 -6.32 12.75 -10.89
N LEU A 93 -5.61 12.23 -11.91
CA LEU A 93 -5.02 10.90 -11.88
C LEU A 93 -3.97 10.76 -10.77
N HIS A 94 -3.13 11.77 -10.54
CA HIS A 94 -2.15 11.78 -9.45
C HIS A 94 -2.77 11.70 -8.06
N ARG A 95 -3.95 12.27 -7.86
CA ARG A 95 -4.68 12.19 -6.58
C ARG A 95 -5.42 10.86 -6.41
N CYS A 96 -5.37 9.96 -7.39
CA CYS A 96 -6.02 8.66 -7.36
C CYS A 96 -7.55 8.72 -7.14
N GLU A 97 -8.20 9.85 -7.47
CA GLU A 97 -9.65 10.04 -7.29
C GLU A 97 -10.48 9.00 -8.07
N PHE A 98 -9.91 8.44 -9.15
CA PHE A 98 -10.52 7.36 -9.93
C PHE A 98 -10.70 6.06 -9.14
N ILE A 99 -9.87 5.81 -8.13
CA ILE A 99 -9.96 4.60 -7.30
C ILE A 99 -11.20 4.68 -6.41
N GLU A 100 -11.46 5.84 -5.82
CA GLU A 100 -12.64 6.09 -4.98
C GLU A 100 -13.93 6.11 -5.83
N ALA A 101 -13.86 6.67 -7.03
CA ALA A 101 -14.98 6.75 -7.97
C ALA A 101 -15.23 5.45 -8.76
N ALA A 102 -14.38 4.43 -8.61
CA ALA A 102 -14.39 3.19 -9.40
C ALA A 102 -14.39 3.42 -10.92
N GLU A 103 -13.69 4.46 -11.38
CA GLU A 103 -13.57 4.83 -12.80
C GLU A 103 -12.40 4.11 -13.47
N ASN A 104 -12.58 3.72 -14.74
CA ASN A 104 -11.55 3.00 -15.48
C ASN A 104 -10.58 3.97 -16.17
N VAL A 105 -9.28 3.77 -15.94
CA VAL A 105 -8.21 4.53 -16.60
C VAL A 105 -7.60 3.68 -17.71
N VAL A 106 -7.69 4.17 -18.96
CA VAL A 106 -7.08 3.52 -20.12
C VAL A 106 -5.91 4.37 -20.60
N LEU A 107 -4.70 3.79 -20.55
CA LEU A 107 -3.49 4.45 -21.04
C LEU A 107 -3.20 3.97 -22.47
N ILE A 108 -3.39 4.86 -23.45
CA ILE A 108 -3.15 4.58 -24.86
C ILE A 108 -1.82 5.21 -25.26
N HIS A 109 -0.91 4.39 -25.78
CA HIS A 109 0.33 4.86 -26.39
C HIS A 109 0.06 5.31 -27.84
N CYS A 110 0.51 6.52 -28.18
CA CYS A 110 0.58 7.06 -29.54
C CYS A 110 2.05 7.36 -29.90
N PRO A 111 2.47 7.31 -31.17
CA PRO A 111 3.86 7.63 -31.57
C PRO A 111 4.37 9.00 -31.13
N ALA A 112 3.47 9.96 -30.85
CA ALA A 112 3.79 11.30 -30.36
C ALA A 112 3.72 11.45 -28.82
N GLY A 113 3.31 10.42 -28.06
CA GLY A 113 3.19 10.51 -26.59
C GLY A 113 2.16 9.55 -25.96
N TYR A 114 1.84 9.76 -24.67
CA TYR A 114 0.80 9.02 -23.95
C TYR A 114 -0.52 9.80 -23.98
N CYS A 115 -1.58 9.22 -24.53
CA CYS A 115 -2.95 9.71 -24.35
C CYS A 115 -3.60 8.89 -23.23
N ALA A 116 -3.80 9.50 -22.05
CA ALA A 116 -4.63 8.91 -21.01
C ALA A 116 -6.10 9.23 -21.31
N ALA A 117 -6.93 8.22 -21.51
CA ALA A 117 -8.37 8.35 -21.63
C ALA A 117 -9.02 7.75 -20.38
N MET A 118 -9.81 8.55 -19.67
CA MET A 118 -10.63 8.11 -18.55
C MET A 118 -11.99 7.74 -19.10
N THR A 119 -12.37 6.47 -19.01
CA THR A 119 -13.65 5.98 -19.54
C THR A 119 -14.62 5.83 -18.38
N ARG A 120 -15.77 6.51 -18.47
CA ARG A 120 -16.93 6.23 -17.62
C ARG A 120 -17.49 4.84 -17.89
#